data_AF-A0A9P4PY77-F1
#
_entry.id   AF-A0A9P4PY77-F1
#
_cell.length_a   1.000
_cell.length_b   1.000
_cell.length_c   1.000
_cell.angle_alpha   90.00
_cell.angle_beta   90.00
_cell.angle_gamma   90.00
#
_symmetry.space_group_name_H-M   'P 1'
#
loop_
_entity.id
_entity.type
_entity.pdbx_description
1 polymer ?
#
loop_
_entity_poly.entity_id
_entity_poly.type
_entity_poly.pdbx_seq_one_letter_code
_entity_poly.pdbx_strand_id
1 'polypeptide(L)'
;MDTKVQSQPLSPSDVQPAHLTSSQTSSLRVDFTWRKGAARISEPEQPDDAVYIADLRLIKAPHMVVKRVTDDRVIGSGSLSAVSINASYEIGDQKHKLQAAKRLKTEYTHLSHAYSSSESPVAMTWKSKANFKTWDFICVDEQQQPVARFTSNIWYVKKVGNIEFLGPKANDQAAREEILIVGLTLYNMMLLRINNPLNLLGMIPNPKPFNSNNASAAGDKDETVMRETTKGVERRYEGDLSAKQQIGREYA
;
A
#
# COMPACT_ATOMS: atom_id res chain seq x y z
N MET A 1 -67.94 2.78 -21.08
CA MET A 1 -66.87 1.80 -20.73
C MET A 1 -65.60 2.62 -20.58
N ASP A 2 -65.39 3.15 -19.37
CA ASP A 2 -64.32 4.10 -19.09
C ASP A 2 -63.17 3.39 -18.37
N THR A 3 -62.00 3.33 -19.00
CA THR A 3 -60.80 2.69 -18.46
C THR A 3 -60.04 3.70 -17.61
N LYS A 4 -60.06 3.49 -16.28
CA LYS A 4 -59.35 4.30 -15.30
C LYS A 4 -57.87 3.89 -15.27
N VAL A 5 -56.98 4.76 -15.75
CA VAL A 5 -55.52 4.58 -15.63
C VAL A 5 -55.10 4.93 -14.21
N GLN A 6 -54.54 3.96 -13.50
CA GLN A 6 -54.03 4.09 -12.14
C GLN A 6 -52.52 4.28 -12.17
N SER A 7 -52.05 5.50 -11.90
CA SER A 7 -50.64 5.81 -11.72
C SER A 7 -50.17 5.36 -10.32
N GLN A 8 -49.28 4.36 -10.28
CA GLN A 8 -48.52 4.02 -9.08
C GLN A 8 -47.31 4.96 -8.92
N PRO A 9 -47.01 5.46 -7.71
CA PRO A 9 -45.77 6.18 -7.45
C PRO A 9 -44.58 5.21 -7.33
N LEU A 10 -43.49 5.52 -8.04
CA LEU A 10 -42.22 4.79 -8.00
C LEU A 10 -41.61 4.83 -6.58
N SER A 11 -41.19 3.66 -6.10
CA SER A 11 -40.52 3.50 -4.80
C SER A 11 -39.09 4.07 -4.80
N PRO A 12 -38.61 4.65 -3.69
CA PRO A 12 -37.33 5.36 -3.61
C PRO A 12 -36.10 4.44 -3.42
N SER A 13 -36.05 3.27 -4.08
CA SER A 13 -34.94 2.30 -3.87
C SER A 13 -33.79 2.40 -4.88
N ASP A 14 -33.81 3.34 -5.82
CA ASP A 14 -32.76 3.50 -6.82
C ASP A 14 -31.88 4.73 -6.52
N VAL A 15 -30.95 4.57 -5.59
CA VAL A 15 -29.67 5.27 -5.65
C VAL A 15 -28.56 4.22 -5.63
N GLN A 16 -28.47 3.47 -6.72
CA GLN A 16 -27.22 2.79 -7.07
C GLN A 16 -26.20 3.88 -7.46
N PRO A 17 -25.02 3.94 -6.82
CA PRO A 17 -23.94 4.80 -7.30
C PRO A 17 -23.60 4.40 -8.74
N ALA A 18 -23.50 5.42 -9.58
CA ALA A 18 -23.37 5.34 -11.03
C ALA A 18 -22.39 4.27 -11.53
N HIS A 19 -22.82 3.64 -12.63
CA HIS A 19 -22.03 2.82 -13.55
C HIS A 19 -20.54 3.19 -13.58
N LEU A 20 -19.70 2.32 -13.01
CA LEU A 20 -18.37 2.10 -13.54
C LEU A 20 -18.57 1.39 -14.87
N THR A 21 -18.50 2.15 -15.96
CA THR A 21 -18.32 1.58 -17.30
C THR A 21 -17.16 0.60 -17.26
N SER A 22 -17.31 -0.54 -17.95
CA SER A 22 -16.34 -1.63 -18.14
C SER A 22 -14.97 -1.14 -18.61
N SER A 23 -14.25 -0.49 -17.70
CA SER A 23 -12.83 -0.18 -17.77
C SER A 23 -12.15 -1.36 -17.08
N GLN A 24 -11.17 -1.95 -17.76
CA GLN A 24 -10.52 -3.19 -17.35
C GLN A 24 -10.06 -3.11 -15.89
N THR A 25 -10.75 -3.80 -14.99
CA THR A 25 -10.39 -3.85 -13.57
C THR A 25 -9.59 -5.12 -13.31
N SER A 26 -8.33 -4.95 -12.95
CA SER A 26 -7.51 -6.03 -12.37
C SER A 26 -7.59 -5.94 -10.86
N SER A 27 -7.41 -7.06 -10.15
CA SER A 27 -7.32 -7.02 -8.69
C SER A 27 -6.36 -8.07 -8.16
N LEU A 28 -5.84 -7.85 -6.96
CA LEU A 28 -5.02 -8.81 -6.23
C LEU A 28 -5.65 -9.08 -4.87
N ARG A 29 -5.64 -10.35 -4.46
CA ARG A 29 -6.00 -10.78 -3.12
C ARG A 29 -4.74 -10.85 -2.26
N VAL A 30 -4.80 -10.29 -1.06
CA VAL A 30 -3.71 -10.32 -0.08
C VAL A 30 -4.14 -11.19 1.10
N ASP A 31 -3.49 -12.32 1.33
CA ASP A 31 -3.78 -13.27 2.41
C ASP A 31 -2.69 -13.21 3.48
N PHE A 32 -3.02 -12.61 4.63
CA PHE A 32 -2.12 -12.47 5.78
C PHE A 32 -2.12 -13.71 6.71
N THR A 33 -2.88 -14.76 6.39
CA THR A 33 -2.91 -16.00 7.19
C THR A 33 -1.88 -17.03 6.75
N TRP A 34 -1.29 -16.86 5.57
CA TRP A 34 -0.46 -17.87 4.92
C TRP A 34 0.74 -18.34 5.76
N ARG A 35 1.57 -17.42 6.26
CA ARG A 35 2.66 -17.75 7.20
C ARG A 35 2.86 -16.63 8.22
N LYS A 36 3.40 -16.98 9.39
CA LYS A 36 3.66 -15.98 10.44
C LYS A 36 4.64 -14.93 9.91
N GLY A 37 4.17 -13.68 9.81
CA GLY A 37 4.99 -12.57 9.34
C GLY A 37 5.20 -12.55 7.83
N ALA A 38 4.31 -13.13 7.04
CA ALA A 38 4.23 -12.81 5.62
C ALA A 38 2.81 -12.90 5.08
N ALA A 39 2.58 -12.25 3.95
CA ALA A 39 1.33 -12.33 3.21
C ALA A 39 1.57 -12.97 1.83
N ARG A 40 0.63 -13.82 1.43
CA ARG A 40 0.53 -14.36 0.07
C ARG A 40 -0.32 -13.42 -0.76
N ILE A 41 0.11 -13.07 -1.97
CA ILE A 41 -0.64 -12.19 -2.85
C ILE A 41 -0.87 -12.91 -4.18
N SER A 42 -2.13 -13.04 -4.58
CA SER A 42 -2.55 -13.86 -5.72
C SER A 42 -3.60 -13.14 -6.56
N GLU A 43 -3.81 -13.62 -7.79
CA GLU A 43 -5.00 -13.25 -8.55
C GLU A 43 -6.25 -13.86 -7.86
N PRO A 44 -7.43 -13.22 -7.93
CA PRO A 44 -8.64 -13.72 -7.28
C PRO A 44 -9.10 -15.08 -7.82
N GLU A 45 -8.88 -15.32 -9.12
CA GLU A 45 -9.28 -16.54 -9.82
C GLU A 45 -8.39 -17.74 -9.46
N GLN A 46 -7.15 -17.49 -9.06
CA GLN A 46 -6.16 -18.50 -8.69
C GLN A 46 -5.59 -18.19 -7.30
N PRO A 47 -6.41 -18.31 -6.23
CA PRO A 47 -6.04 -17.86 -4.89
C PRO A 47 -4.87 -18.66 -4.28
N ASP A 48 -4.58 -19.84 -4.81
CA ASP A 48 -3.49 -20.69 -4.34
C ASP A 48 -2.16 -20.42 -5.03
N ASP A 49 -2.19 -19.80 -6.21
CA ASP A 49 -1.02 -19.47 -7.00
C ASP A 49 -0.58 -18.03 -6.69
N ALA A 50 0.41 -17.93 -5.83
CA ALA A 50 0.97 -16.64 -5.42
C ALA A 50 1.69 -15.99 -6.62
N VAL A 51 1.33 -14.74 -6.92
CA VAL A 51 2.07 -13.88 -7.86
C VAL A 51 3.13 -13.08 -7.11
N TYR A 52 2.83 -12.69 -5.87
CA TYR A 52 3.76 -12.01 -4.99
C TYR A 52 3.75 -12.58 -3.57
N ILE A 53 4.86 -12.38 -2.87
CA ILE A 53 5.02 -12.68 -1.45
C ILE A 53 5.51 -11.43 -0.74
N ALA A 54 4.81 -11.01 0.31
CA ALA A 54 5.23 -9.89 1.16
C ALA A 54 5.72 -10.39 2.51
N ASP A 55 7.00 -10.25 2.81
CA ASP A 55 7.60 -10.53 4.12
C ASP A 55 7.42 -9.34 5.06
N LEU A 56 6.74 -9.55 6.18
CA LEU A 56 6.31 -8.54 7.15
C LEU A 56 7.07 -8.69 8.48
N ARG A 57 8.05 -7.82 8.72
CA ARG A 57 8.83 -7.77 9.97
C ARG A 57 8.37 -6.60 10.83
N LEU A 58 7.27 -6.74 11.57
CA LEU A 58 6.60 -5.61 12.23
C LEU A 58 7.05 -5.28 13.67
N ILE A 59 8.04 -5.97 14.25
CA ILE A 59 8.33 -5.89 15.70
C ILE A 59 9.47 -4.92 16.06
N LYS A 60 10.74 -5.24 15.74
CA LYS A 60 11.91 -4.46 16.22
C LYS A 60 12.33 -3.34 15.27
N ALA A 61 12.18 -3.56 13.97
CA ALA A 61 12.42 -2.58 12.92
C ALA A 61 11.36 -2.84 11.84
N PRO A 62 10.17 -2.23 11.96
CA PRO A 62 9.06 -2.45 11.07
C PRO A 62 9.44 -2.30 9.59
N HIS A 63 9.54 -3.43 8.90
CA HIS A 63 9.96 -3.48 7.50
C HIS A 63 9.15 -4.51 6.72
N MET A 64 8.89 -4.20 5.46
CA MET A 64 8.23 -5.07 4.50
C MET A 64 9.11 -5.23 3.27
N VAL A 65 9.21 -6.43 2.73
CA VAL A 65 9.82 -6.70 1.43
C VAL A 65 8.83 -7.47 0.58
N VAL A 66 8.62 -7.06 -0.67
CA VAL A 66 7.74 -7.77 -1.59
C VAL A 66 8.55 -8.35 -2.74
N LYS A 67 8.33 -9.62 -2.98
CA LYS A 67 8.95 -10.39 -4.06
C LYS A 67 7.91 -10.85 -5.06
N ARG A 68 8.27 -10.85 -6.35
CA ARG A 68 7.50 -11.52 -7.40
C ARG A 68 7.94 -12.98 -7.47
N VAL A 69 6.97 -13.88 -7.59
CA VAL A 69 7.22 -15.33 -7.51
C VAL A 69 7.82 -15.87 -8.80
N THR A 70 7.43 -15.32 -9.96
CA THR A 70 7.83 -15.82 -11.27
C THR A 70 9.33 -15.74 -11.55
N ASP A 71 10.03 -14.76 -10.97
CA ASP A 71 11.44 -14.47 -11.18
C ASP A 71 12.25 -14.32 -9.88
N ASP A 72 11.64 -14.60 -8.71
CA ASP A 72 12.18 -14.35 -7.35
C ASP A 72 12.75 -12.92 -7.16
N ARG A 73 12.28 -11.95 -7.95
CA ARG A 73 12.78 -10.58 -7.90
C ARG A 73 12.14 -9.80 -6.77
N VAL A 74 12.96 -9.08 -6.00
CA VAL A 74 12.46 -8.03 -5.09
C VAL A 74 11.94 -6.87 -5.94
N ILE A 75 10.64 -6.63 -5.88
CA ILE A 75 10.00 -5.52 -6.63
C ILE A 75 9.98 -4.22 -5.82
N GLY A 76 10.03 -4.33 -4.49
CA GLY A 76 10.10 -3.17 -3.62
C GLY A 76 10.05 -3.51 -2.14
N SER A 77 10.20 -2.47 -1.33
CA SER A 77 10.26 -2.56 0.12
C SER A 77 9.49 -1.41 0.79
N GLY A 78 9.08 -1.61 2.03
CA GLY A 78 8.42 -0.60 2.86
C GLY A 78 9.09 -0.53 4.22
N SER A 79 9.53 0.66 4.62
CA SER A 79 10.14 0.94 5.93
C SER A 79 9.19 1.79 6.76
N LEU A 80 8.78 1.27 7.91
CA LEU A 80 7.80 1.91 8.79
C LEU A 80 8.51 2.36 10.07
N SER A 81 8.04 3.48 10.61
CA SER A 81 8.45 3.94 11.94
C SER A 81 7.30 3.73 12.91
N ALA A 82 7.60 3.29 14.13
CA ALA A 82 6.59 3.22 15.19
C ALA A 82 6.12 4.64 15.59
N VAL A 83 7.02 5.63 15.54
CA VAL A 83 6.80 6.98 16.07
C VAL A 83 6.45 7.99 14.97
N SER A 84 7.00 7.85 13.76
CA SER A 84 6.78 8.82 12.70
C SER A 84 5.41 8.65 12.05
N ILE A 85 4.80 9.79 11.71
CA ILE A 85 3.59 9.81 10.89
C ILE A 85 3.86 9.56 9.41
N ASN A 86 5.13 9.46 8.98
CA ASN A 86 5.51 9.18 7.60
C ASN A 86 6.13 7.78 7.49
N ALA A 87 6.11 7.23 6.29
CA ALA A 87 6.86 6.02 5.94
C ALA A 87 7.77 6.29 4.74
N SER A 88 8.71 5.39 4.50
CA SER A 88 9.46 5.34 3.24
C SER A 88 9.22 4.01 2.56
N TYR A 89 9.34 3.98 1.24
CA TYR A 89 9.25 2.78 0.44
C TYR A 89 10.30 2.83 -0.66
N GLU A 90 10.67 1.68 -1.19
CA GLU A 90 11.63 1.55 -2.28
C GLU A 90 11.00 0.74 -3.41
N ILE A 91 11.24 1.16 -4.65
CA ILE A 91 10.84 0.46 -5.87
C ILE A 91 12.07 0.41 -6.76
N GLY A 92 12.49 -0.81 -7.12
CA GLY A 92 13.83 -1.01 -7.65
C GLY A 92 14.88 -0.44 -6.68
N ASP A 93 15.76 0.42 -7.19
CA ASP A 93 16.84 1.07 -6.40
C ASP A 93 16.46 2.47 -5.91
N GLN A 94 15.22 2.92 -6.14
CA GLN A 94 14.79 4.27 -5.81
C GLN A 94 14.03 4.31 -4.48
N LYS A 95 14.52 5.16 -3.57
CA LYS A 95 13.89 5.39 -2.27
C LYS A 95 12.96 6.59 -2.32
N HIS A 96 11.74 6.38 -1.84
CA HIS A 96 10.68 7.37 -1.85
C HIS A 96 10.05 7.52 -0.46
N LYS A 97 9.22 8.55 -0.29
CA LYS A 97 8.52 8.86 0.96
C LYS A 97 7.01 8.80 0.75
N LEU A 98 6.32 8.24 1.74
CA LEU A 98 4.87 8.31 1.89
C LEU A 98 4.57 9.30 3.02
N GLN A 99 4.06 10.48 2.65
CA GLN A 99 3.91 11.61 3.57
C GLN A 99 2.46 11.89 3.90
N ALA A 100 2.16 12.13 5.18
CA ALA A 100 0.82 12.51 5.59
C ALA A 100 0.43 13.86 4.93
N ALA A 101 -0.73 13.94 4.27
CA ALA A 101 -1.26 15.19 3.75
C ALA A 101 -1.99 16.01 4.83
N LYS A 102 -2.56 15.31 5.83
CA LYS A 102 -3.32 15.89 6.93
C LYS A 102 -3.02 15.15 8.23
N ARG A 103 -3.20 15.84 9.36
CA ARG A 103 -2.95 15.26 10.70
C ARG A 103 -4.12 14.44 11.22
N LEU A 104 -5.34 14.96 11.09
CA LEU A 104 -6.56 14.38 11.66
C LEU A 104 -7.31 13.45 10.69
N LYS A 105 -6.89 13.41 9.44
CA LYS A 105 -7.43 12.51 8.42
C LYS A 105 -6.30 11.66 7.90
N THR A 106 -6.57 10.35 7.76
CA THR A 106 -5.66 9.41 7.12
C THR A 106 -5.64 9.69 5.62
N GLU A 107 -4.85 10.69 5.24
CA GLU A 107 -4.57 11.09 3.87
C GLU A 107 -3.05 11.12 3.69
N TYR A 108 -2.54 10.45 2.66
CA TYR A 108 -1.11 10.29 2.41
C TYR A 108 -0.78 10.55 0.95
N THR A 109 0.32 11.22 0.69
CA THR A 109 0.83 11.52 -0.65
C THR A 109 2.12 10.79 -0.94
N HIS A 110 2.27 10.37 -2.18
CA HIS A 110 3.52 9.84 -2.72
C HIS A 110 3.71 10.33 -4.16
N LEU A 111 4.95 10.24 -4.64
CA LEU A 111 5.30 10.56 -6.01
C LEU A 111 5.36 9.25 -6.80
N SER A 112 4.58 9.19 -7.86
CA SER A 112 4.50 8.05 -8.76
C SER A 112 5.29 8.31 -10.04
N HIS A 113 6.19 7.40 -10.35
CA HIS A 113 6.87 7.39 -11.65
C HIS A 113 6.09 6.53 -12.64
N ALA A 114 5.46 5.45 -12.16
CA ALA A 114 4.70 4.54 -13.01
C ALA A 114 3.45 5.20 -13.62
N TYR A 115 2.85 6.22 -13.00
CA TYR A 115 1.71 6.96 -13.53
C TYR A 115 2.08 8.21 -14.33
N SER A 116 3.35 8.59 -14.37
CA SER A 116 3.75 9.72 -15.22
C SER A 116 3.67 9.35 -16.71
N SER A 117 3.41 10.38 -17.52
CA SER A 117 3.56 10.33 -18.99
C SER A 117 4.78 11.15 -19.45
N SER A 118 5.56 11.67 -18.50
CA SER A 118 6.75 12.50 -18.71
C SER A 118 7.88 12.04 -17.79
N GLU A 119 9.04 12.70 -17.84
CA GLU A 119 10.16 12.40 -16.93
C GLU A 119 9.90 12.86 -15.47
N SER A 120 8.90 13.71 -15.25
CA SER A 120 8.54 14.21 -13.91
C SER A 120 7.52 13.30 -13.23
N PRO A 121 7.72 12.87 -11.97
CA PRO A 121 6.73 12.06 -11.26
C PRO A 121 5.45 12.84 -10.94
N VAL A 122 4.33 12.13 -10.85
CA VAL A 122 3.01 12.69 -10.54
C VAL A 122 2.63 12.47 -9.08
N ALA A 123 1.98 13.44 -8.45
CA ALA A 123 1.57 13.31 -7.06
C ALA A 123 0.26 12.51 -6.94
N MET A 124 0.27 11.45 -6.13
CA MET A 124 -0.89 10.60 -5.89
C MET A 124 -1.26 10.54 -4.42
N THR A 125 -2.56 10.55 -4.14
CA THR A 125 -3.09 10.67 -2.77
C THR A 125 -3.90 9.44 -2.37
N TRP A 126 -3.49 8.79 -1.29
CA TRP A 126 -4.25 7.76 -0.61
C TRP A 126 -5.15 8.36 0.47
N LYS A 127 -6.44 8.01 0.46
CA LYS A 127 -7.44 8.45 1.45
C LYS A 127 -8.02 7.22 2.12
N SER A 128 -8.05 7.19 3.46
CA SER A 128 -8.68 6.09 4.19
C SER A 128 -10.11 6.39 4.59
N LYS A 129 -10.97 5.38 4.45
CA LYS A 129 -12.34 5.33 4.95
C LYS A 129 -12.52 4.01 5.69
N ALA A 130 -12.75 4.09 6.99
CA ALA A 130 -13.13 2.92 7.78
C ALA A 130 -14.64 2.91 7.99
N ASN A 131 -15.25 1.74 7.96
CA ASN A 131 -16.61 1.48 8.43
C ASN A 131 -16.60 0.33 9.44
N PHE A 132 -17.76 -0.12 9.92
CA PHE A 132 -17.85 -1.18 10.94
C PHE A 132 -17.30 -2.55 10.50
N LYS A 133 -17.08 -2.79 9.20
CA LYS A 133 -16.65 -4.09 8.63
C LYS A 133 -15.34 -4.01 7.86
N THR A 134 -15.06 -2.89 7.20
CA THR A 134 -13.93 -2.75 6.29
C THR A 134 -13.13 -1.48 6.55
N TRP A 135 -11.85 -1.59 6.22
CA TRP A 135 -10.94 -0.46 6.14
C TRP A 135 -10.50 -0.32 4.70
N ASP A 136 -10.98 0.75 4.07
CA ASP A 136 -10.76 1.04 2.67
C ASP A 136 -9.73 2.16 2.55
N PHE A 137 -8.79 2.01 1.62
CA PHE A 137 -7.83 3.04 1.23
C PHE A 137 -7.97 3.24 -0.27
N ILE A 138 -8.34 4.45 -0.68
CA ILE A 138 -8.55 4.81 -2.09
C ILE A 138 -7.39 5.69 -2.53
N CYS A 139 -6.66 5.24 -3.55
CA CYS A 139 -5.65 6.06 -4.21
C CYS A 139 -6.31 6.87 -5.33
N VAL A 140 -5.99 8.15 -5.39
CA VAL A 140 -6.44 9.06 -6.45
C VAL A 140 -5.25 9.79 -7.08
N ASP A 141 -5.39 10.14 -8.35
CA ASP A 141 -4.44 10.99 -9.08
C ASP A 141 -4.61 12.49 -8.76
N GLU A 142 -3.87 13.35 -9.47
CA GLU A 142 -3.93 14.81 -9.35
C GLU A 142 -5.33 15.36 -9.69
N GLN A 143 -6.02 14.73 -10.63
CA GLN A 143 -7.38 15.05 -11.07
C GLN A 143 -8.46 14.44 -10.17
N GLN A 144 -8.06 13.87 -9.02
CA GLN A 144 -8.93 13.20 -8.05
C GLN A 144 -9.69 12.00 -8.61
N GLN A 145 -9.21 11.41 -9.70
CA GLN A 145 -9.76 10.17 -10.26
C GLN A 145 -9.20 8.96 -9.51
N PRO A 146 -10.05 7.99 -9.13
CA PRO A 146 -9.59 6.76 -8.49
C PRO A 146 -8.71 5.92 -9.43
N VAL A 147 -7.56 5.51 -8.92
CA VAL A 147 -6.58 4.66 -9.64
C VAL A 147 -6.38 3.32 -8.95
N ALA A 148 -6.69 3.22 -7.66
CA ALA A 148 -6.63 1.98 -6.92
C ALA A 148 -7.47 2.02 -5.65
N ARG A 149 -7.86 0.85 -5.15
CA ARG A 149 -8.55 0.68 -3.87
C ARG A 149 -8.00 -0.53 -3.12
N PHE A 150 -7.44 -0.31 -1.94
CA PHE A 150 -7.09 -1.38 -1.00
C PHE A 150 -8.21 -1.52 0.05
N THR A 151 -8.83 -2.68 0.13
CA THR A 151 -9.90 -2.96 1.10
C THR A 151 -9.48 -4.12 1.98
N SER A 152 -9.53 -3.95 3.31
CA SER A 152 -9.31 -5.04 4.27
C SER A 152 -10.55 -5.23 5.13
N ASN A 153 -10.88 -6.49 5.46
CA ASN A 153 -11.83 -6.74 6.53
C ASN A 153 -11.17 -6.39 7.89
N ILE A 154 -11.86 -5.61 8.72
CA ILE A 154 -11.38 -5.23 10.06
C ILE A 154 -11.53 -6.40 11.04
N TRP A 155 -12.47 -7.32 10.79
CA TRP A 155 -12.69 -8.47 11.63
C TRP A 155 -11.64 -9.55 11.39
N TYR A 156 -11.02 -9.98 12.49
CA TYR A 156 -9.87 -10.90 12.56
C TYR A 156 -10.06 -12.25 11.84
N VAL A 157 -11.31 -12.63 11.52
CA VAL A 157 -11.67 -13.95 10.94
C VAL A 157 -11.33 -14.06 9.45
N LYS A 158 -11.19 -12.95 8.72
CA LYS A 158 -10.81 -12.96 7.30
C LYS A 158 -9.63 -12.03 7.08
N LYS A 159 -8.42 -12.35 7.58
CA LYS A 159 -7.19 -11.54 7.38
C LYS A 159 -6.76 -11.51 5.91
N VAL A 160 -7.65 -11.00 5.07
CA VAL A 160 -7.60 -10.95 3.63
C VAL A 160 -7.90 -9.51 3.23
N GLY A 161 -6.97 -8.92 2.50
CA GLY A 161 -7.14 -7.67 1.79
C GLY A 161 -7.44 -7.93 0.31
N ASN A 162 -7.98 -6.93 -0.37
CA ASN A 162 -8.09 -6.90 -1.82
C ASN A 162 -7.59 -5.55 -2.33
N ILE A 163 -6.77 -5.58 -3.37
CA ILE A 163 -6.31 -4.39 -4.09
C ILE A 163 -6.97 -4.42 -5.45
N GLU A 164 -7.82 -3.46 -5.72
CA GLU A 164 -8.39 -3.24 -7.05
C GLU A 164 -7.58 -2.15 -7.75
N PHE A 165 -7.20 -2.41 -8.99
CA PHE A 165 -6.55 -1.44 -9.87
C PHE A 165 -7.59 -0.85 -10.81
N LEU A 166 -7.61 0.47 -10.92
CA LEU A 166 -8.62 1.23 -11.63
C LEU A 166 -7.97 2.12 -12.69
N GLY A 167 -8.76 2.46 -13.72
CA GLY A 167 -8.34 3.38 -14.77
C GLY A 167 -7.37 2.78 -15.79
N PRO A 168 -6.76 3.62 -16.65
CA PRO A 168 -6.04 3.15 -17.84
C PRO A 168 -4.80 2.30 -17.56
N LYS A 169 -4.15 2.49 -16.40
CA LYS A 169 -2.95 1.74 -15.99
C LYS A 169 -3.26 0.51 -15.13
N ALA A 170 -4.53 0.09 -15.04
CA ALA A 170 -4.94 -1.02 -14.17
C ALA A 170 -4.25 -2.36 -14.48
N ASN A 171 -3.84 -2.57 -15.74
CA ASN A 171 -3.13 -3.76 -16.20
C ASN A 171 -1.62 -3.53 -16.41
N ASP A 172 -1.12 -2.31 -16.20
CA ASP A 172 0.30 -2.02 -16.33
C ASP A 172 1.07 -2.57 -15.13
N GLN A 173 2.09 -3.39 -15.39
CA GLN A 173 2.80 -4.11 -14.33
C GLN A 173 3.54 -3.16 -13.38
N ALA A 174 4.19 -2.12 -13.91
CA ALA A 174 4.94 -1.17 -13.08
C ALA A 174 3.99 -0.38 -12.18
N ALA A 175 2.85 0.07 -12.70
CA ALA A 175 1.80 0.75 -11.94
C ALA A 175 1.21 -0.16 -10.86
N ARG A 176 0.88 -1.40 -11.20
CA ARG A 176 0.34 -2.39 -10.24
C ARG A 176 1.30 -2.64 -9.10
N GLU A 177 2.59 -2.79 -9.39
CA GLU A 177 3.61 -3.04 -8.38
C GLU A 177 3.86 -1.84 -7.49
N GLU A 178 3.96 -0.63 -8.06
CA GLU A 178 4.07 0.60 -7.27
C GLU A 178 2.88 0.74 -6.31
N ILE A 179 1.65 0.58 -6.80
CA ILE A 179 0.43 0.64 -5.99
C ILE A 179 0.39 -0.46 -4.92
N LEU A 180 0.83 -1.68 -5.25
CA LEU A 180 0.92 -2.79 -4.31
C LEU A 180 1.88 -2.46 -3.15
N ILE A 181 3.10 -2.00 -3.48
CA ILE A 181 4.12 -1.64 -2.49
C ILE A 181 3.62 -0.50 -1.60
N VAL A 182 3.13 0.59 -2.20
CA VAL A 182 2.71 1.79 -1.46
C VAL A 182 1.45 1.49 -0.63
N GLY A 183 0.48 0.80 -1.20
CA GLY A 183 -0.77 0.42 -0.52
C GLY A 183 -0.53 -0.50 0.68
N LEU A 184 0.31 -1.53 0.52
CA LEU A 184 0.68 -2.40 1.64
C LEU A 184 1.51 -1.69 2.69
N THR A 185 2.41 -0.79 2.29
CA THR A 185 3.20 0.04 3.22
C THR A 185 2.28 0.90 4.07
N LEU A 186 1.32 1.59 3.44
CA LEU A 186 0.32 2.39 4.14
C LEU A 186 -0.52 1.55 5.10
N TYR A 187 -1.03 0.41 4.64
CA TYR A 187 -1.85 -0.48 5.46
C TYR A 187 -1.09 -0.96 6.70
N ASN A 188 0.13 -1.47 6.55
CA ASN A 188 0.95 -1.93 7.67
C ASN A 188 1.32 -0.78 8.62
N MET A 189 1.63 0.40 8.09
CA MET A 189 1.85 1.61 8.91
C MET A 189 0.64 1.90 9.79
N MET A 190 -0.55 1.81 9.23
CA MET A 190 -1.78 2.10 9.96
C MET A 190 -2.12 1.01 10.99
N LEU A 191 -1.87 -0.26 10.69
CA LEU A 191 -1.98 -1.35 11.65
C LEU A 191 -1.07 -1.15 12.87
N LEU A 192 0.17 -0.68 12.66
CA LEU A 192 1.08 -0.39 13.77
C LEU A 192 0.56 0.74 14.67
N ARG A 193 -0.05 1.77 14.07
CA ARG A 193 -0.55 2.93 14.83
C ARG A 193 -1.79 2.62 15.65
N ILE A 194 -2.73 1.85 15.12
CA ILE A 194 -3.94 1.50 15.88
C ILE A 194 -3.60 0.60 17.07
N ASN A 195 -2.57 -0.25 16.94
CA ASN A 195 -2.10 -1.11 18.03
C ASN A 195 -1.17 -0.39 19.04
N ASN A 196 -0.75 0.85 18.76
CA ASN A 196 0.09 1.65 19.65
C ASN A 196 -0.35 3.13 19.67
N PRO A 197 -1.50 3.44 20.32
CA PRO A 197 -2.11 4.77 20.29
C PRO A 197 -1.28 5.86 20.99
N LEU A 198 -0.29 5.49 21.82
CA LEU A 198 0.60 6.45 22.49
C LEU A 198 1.48 7.22 21.48
N ASN A 199 1.65 6.72 20.25
CA ASN A 199 2.41 7.40 19.19
C ASN A 199 1.61 8.52 18.47
N LEU A 200 0.33 8.73 18.80
CA LEU A 200 -0.45 9.85 18.26
C LEU A 200 -0.03 11.22 18.80
N LEU A 201 0.79 11.26 19.87
CA LEU A 201 1.20 12.48 20.58
C LEU A 201 2.56 13.05 20.09
N GLY A 202 3.27 12.36 19.20
CA GLY A 202 4.53 12.83 18.59
C GLY A 202 4.29 13.74 17.38
N MET A 203 3.95 15.00 17.63
CA MET A 203 3.58 16.00 16.61
C MET A 203 4.77 16.50 15.77
N ILE A 204 4.68 16.36 14.44
CA ILE A 204 5.46 17.18 13.48
C ILE A 204 4.59 18.39 13.07
N PRO A 205 5.11 19.63 13.10
CA PRO A 205 4.38 20.80 12.64
C PRO A 205 4.25 20.80 11.10
N ASN A 206 3.00 20.70 10.62
CA ASN A 206 2.52 20.82 9.24
C ASN A 206 3.21 19.91 8.22
N PRO A 207 2.70 18.68 8.01
CA PRO A 207 3.18 17.92 6.88
C PRO A 207 2.64 18.58 5.61
N LYS A 208 3.56 19.13 4.79
CA LYS A 208 3.21 19.63 3.46
C LYS A 208 3.07 18.41 2.55
N PRO A 209 1.94 18.23 1.85
CA PRO A 209 1.84 17.18 0.86
C PRO A 209 2.87 17.41 -0.26
N PHE A 210 3.28 16.33 -0.93
CA PHE A 210 4.08 16.47 -2.14
C PHE A 210 3.30 17.27 -3.19
N ASN A 211 3.98 18.25 -3.77
CA ASN A 211 3.56 18.96 -4.98
C ASN A 211 4.70 18.74 -5.99
N SER A 212 4.37 18.43 -7.24
CA SER A 212 5.32 18.22 -8.34
C SER A 212 6.35 19.36 -8.48
N ASN A 213 6.02 20.56 -8.00
CA ASN A 213 6.92 21.72 -7.99
C ASN A 213 7.99 21.77 -6.89
N ASN A 214 7.95 20.88 -5.87
CA ASN A 214 8.84 20.95 -4.68
C ASN A 214 9.66 19.66 -4.43
N ALA A 215 9.88 18.83 -5.44
CA ALA A 215 10.53 17.53 -5.29
C ALA A 215 12.01 17.58 -4.80
N SER A 216 12.65 18.75 -4.82
CA SER A 216 14.11 18.90 -4.62
C SER A 216 14.57 19.42 -3.25
N ALA A 217 13.69 19.68 -2.27
CA ALA A 217 14.07 20.42 -1.05
C ALA A 217 14.00 19.64 0.29
N ALA A 218 13.68 18.35 0.32
CA ALA A 218 13.41 17.61 1.58
C ALA A 218 14.52 16.62 2.01
N GLY A 219 15.78 16.90 1.67
CA GLY A 219 16.91 15.96 1.80
C GLY A 219 17.72 16.01 3.09
N ASP A 220 17.91 17.15 3.75
CA ASP A 220 19.25 17.36 4.32
C ASP A 220 19.48 17.05 5.82
N LYS A 221 18.52 16.49 6.56
CA LYS A 221 18.72 16.25 8.02
C LYS A 221 18.35 14.87 8.56
N ASP A 222 17.54 14.09 7.83
CA ASP A 222 17.08 12.76 8.25
C ASP A 222 17.90 11.62 7.60
N GLU A 223 18.69 11.96 6.58
CA GLU A 223 19.42 10.99 5.75
C GLU A 223 20.65 10.42 6.48
N THR A 224 21.33 11.21 7.31
CA THR A 224 22.56 10.82 8.01
C THR A 224 22.33 9.74 9.06
N VAL A 225 21.24 9.81 9.83
CA VAL A 225 20.90 8.82 10.88
C VAL A 225 20.38 7.51 10.26
N MET A 226 19.67 7.61 9.14
CA MET A 226 19.14 6.43 8.44
C MET A 226 20.23 5.67 7.66
N ARG A 227 21.22 6.36 7.05
CA ARG A 227 22.32 5.72 6.28
C ARG A 227 23.20 4.82 7.14
N GLU A 228 23.47 5.21 8.39
CA GLU A 228 24.24 4.39 9.33
C GLU A 228 23.46 3.15 9.77
N THR A 229 22.15 3.29 9.96
CA THR A 229 21.27 2.19 10.36
C THR A 229 21.13 1.16 9.23
N THR A 230 20.94 1.59 7.98
CA THR A 230 20.80 0.68 6.82
C THR A 230 22.09 -0.08 6.53
N LYS A 231 23.26 0.58 6.53
CA LYS A 231 24.57 -0.09 6.34
C LYS A 231 24.94 -1.05 7.47
N GLY A 232 24.41 -0.83 8.68
CA GLY A 232 24.57 -1.75 9.80
C GLY A 232 23.67 -2.99 9.71
N VAL A 233 22.48 -2.84 9.12
CA VAL A 233 21.51 -3.93 8.93
C VAL A 233 21.90 -4.82 7.75
N GLU A 234 22.38 -4.24 6.65
CA GLU A 234 22.80 -4.97 5.44
C GLU A 234 24.03 -5.86 5.70
N ARG A 235 25.04 -5.34 6.42
CA ARG A 235 26.19 -6.15 6.88
C ARG A 235 25.81 -7.28 7.83
N ARG A 236 24.74 -7.11 8.61
CA ARG A 236 24.23 -8.17 9.49
C ARG A 236 23.39 -9.20 8.71
N TYR A 237 22.77 -8.81 7.61
CA TYR A 237 21.99 -9.68 6.73
C TYR A 237 22.88 -10.66 5.95
N GLU A 238 24.01 -10.21 5.42
CA GLU A 238 24.99 -11.09 4.75
C GLU A 238 25.60 -12.12 5.73
N GLY A 239 25.88 -11.70 6.97
CA GLY A 239 26.40 -12.59 8.02
C GLY A 239 25.41 -13.70 8.43
N ASP A 240 24.13 -13.36 8.61
CA ASP A 240 23.10 -14.34 9.02
C ASP A 240 22.72 -15.32 7.89
N LEU A 241 22.80 -14.88 6.62
CA LEU A 241 22.60 -15.76 5.45
C LEU A 241 23.76 -16.74 5.28
N SER A 242 25.00 -16.27 5.45
CA SER A 242 26.20 -17.12 5.41
C SER A 242 26.17 -18.17 6.53
N ALA A 243 25.80 -17.80 7.75
CA ALA A 243 25.70 -18.73 8.88
C ALA A 243 24.64 -19.82 8.67
N LYS A 244 23.49 -19.47 8.08
CA LYS A 244 22.41 -20.45 7.83
C LYS A 244 22.72 -21.40 6.67
N GLN A 245 23.46 -20.95 5.66
CA GLN A 245 23.92 -21.83 4.58
C GLN A 245 24.99 -22.83 5.05
N GLN A 246 25.79 -22.46 6.06
CA GLN A 246 26.82 -23.33 6.62
C GLN A 246 26.23 -24.43 7.51
N ILE A 247 25.21 -24.10 8.31
CA ILE A 247 24.47 -25.08 9.13
C ILE A 247 23.68 -26.07 8.27
N GLY A 248 23.17 -25.64 7.10
CA GLY A 248 22.46 -26.53 6.17
C GLY A 248 23.33 -27.59 5.48
N ARG A 249 24.67 -27.48 5.54
CA ARG A 249 25.60 -28.48 4.99
C ARG A 249 26.09 -29.50 6.02
N GLU A 250 25.97 -29.22 7.32
CA GLU A 250 26.39 -30.15 8.39
C GLU A 250 25.32 -31.22 8.71
N TYR A 251 24.13 -31.12 8.11
CA TYR A 251 23.03 -32.08 8.30
C TYR A 251 22.50 -32.68 6.99
N ALA A 252 23.33 -32.72 5.94
CA ALA A 252 23.07 -33.40 4.68
C ALA A 252 23.99 -34.61 4.51
#